data_AF-A0A524A2L1-F1
#
_entry.id   AF-A0A524A2L1-F1
#
_cell.length_a   1.000
_cell.length_b   1.000
_cell.length_c   1.000
_cell.angle_alpha   90.00
_cell.angle_beta   90.00
_cell.angle_gamma   90.00
#
_symmetry.space_group_name_H-M   'P 1'
#
loop_
_entity.id
_entity.type
_entity.pdbx_description
1 polymer ?
#
loop_
_entity_poly.entity_id
_entity_poly.type
_entity_poly.pdbx_seq_one_letter_code
_entity_poly.pdbx_strand_id
1 'polypeptide(L)'
;MDILIRGLCEQYIDYKLEESQIRAVRDLIDSVELPVSTEDVLLGYFLGAADSQLRNFTMTVYNRVPEKEEIEYFQEILVRRTPEIIDRIINLTPFYEGEDDLEALDEGEEEISEGELQEILLDEPEEIEPETDDPIVSEIELSPVATIDGSEGSAESMKFSFKSRTVKKPVAAVLGIPVKK
;
A
#
# COMPACT_ATOMS: atom_id res chain seq x y z
N MET A 1 8.86 5.18 15.91
CA MET A 1 8.84 4.03 14.98
C MET A 1 10.07 3.17 15.23
N ASP A 2 9.88 1.85 15.29
CA ASP A 2 10.96 0.88 15.40
C ASP A 2 11.89 0.86 14.16
N ILE A 3 13.17 0.55 14.37
CA ILE A 3 14.20 0.62 13.31
C ILE A 3 13.91 -0.37 12.18
N LEU A 4 13.40 -1.57 12.50
CA LEU A 4 13.11 -2.59 11.49
C LEU A 4 11.97 -2.14 10.57
N ILE A 5 10.86 -1.69 11.15
CA ILE A 5 9.70 -1.20 10.38
C ILE A 5 10.10 -0.01 9.52
N ARG A 6 10.92 0.89 10.07
CA ARG A 6 11.45 2.02 9.31
C ARG A 6 12.24 1.54 8.09
N GLY A 7 13.16 0.59 8.26
CA GLY A 7 13.96 0.04 7.17
C GLY A 7 13.10 -0.59 6.08
N LEU A 8 12.12 -1.40 6.47
CA LEU A 8 11.18 -2.03 5.52
C LEU A 8 10.35 -0.98 4.76
N CYS A 9 9.89 0.06 5.43
CA CYS A 9 9.14 1.14 4.82
C CYS A 9 9.99 1.95 3.82
N GLU A 10 11.23 2.30 4.18
CA GLU A 10 12.14 3.02 3.27
C GLU A 10 12.48 2.17 2.03
N GLN A 11 12.76 0.87 2.21
CA GLN A 11 12.98 -0.07 1.10
C GLN A 11 11.75 -0.23 0.20
N TYR A 12 10.55 -0.30 0.79
CA TYR A 12 9.32 -0.38 0.01
C TYR A 12 9.09 0.88 -0.84
N ILE A 13 9.39 2.06 -0.29
CA ILE A 13 9.35 3.30 -1.05
C ILE A 13 10.32 3.23 -2.23
N ASP A 14 11.57 2.80 -1.99
CA ASP A 14 12.58 2.67 -3.07
C ASP A 14 12.09 1.76 -4.18
N TYR A 15 11.58 0.56 -3.82
CA TYR A 15 11.02 -0.40 -4.75
C TYR A 15 9.85 0.19 -5.55
N LYS A 16 8.93 0.90 -4.91
CA LYS A 16 7.78 1.52 -5.60
C LYS A 16 8.14 2.72 -6.48
N LEU A 17 9.30 3.32 -6.27
CA LEU A 17 9.84 4.38 -7.12
C LEU A 17 10.70 3.84 -8.28
N GLU A 18 10.85 2.52 -8.40
CA GLU A 18 11.44 1.92 -9.59
C GLU A 18 10.59 2.20 -10.83
N GLU A 19 11.27 2.47 -11.95
CA GLU A 19 10.62 2.85 -13.20
C GLU A 19 9.65 1.78 -13.72
N SER A 20 9.99 0.50 -13.56
CA SER A 20 9.14 -0.63 -13.93
C SER A 20 7.81 -0.62 -13.18
N GLN A 21 7.84 -0.32 -11.88
CA GLN A 21 6.65 -0.26 -11.03
C GLN A 21 5.78 0.95 -11.39
N ILE A 22 6.39 2.11 -11.58
CA ILE A 22 5.66 3.33 -11.97
C ILE A 22 4.99 3.12 -13.33
N ARG A 23 5.70 2.52 -14.30
CA ARG A 23 5.18 2.24 -15.64
C ARG A 23 3.99 1.27 -15.60
N ALA A 24 4.12 0.14 -14.91
CA ALA A 24 3.04 -0.84 -14.81
C ALA A 24 1.74 -0.24 -14.21
N VAL A 25 1.87 0.64 -13.22
CA VAL A 25 0.71 1.32 -12.62
C VAL A 25 0.15 2.37 -13.56
N ARG A 26 0.99 3.11 -14.28
CA ARG A 26 0.57 4.09 -15.27
C ARG A 26 -0.22 3.43 -16.40
N ASP A 27 0.31 2.35 -16.99
CA ASP A 27 -0.35 1.62 -18.08
C ASP A 27 -1.74 1.14 -17.63
N LEU A 28 -1.85 0.68 -16.37
CA LEU A 28 -3.13 0.33 -15.78
C LEU A 28 -4.06 1.55 -15.64
N ILE A 29 -3.59 2.69 -15.15
CA ILE A 29 -4.40 3.91 -15.00
C ILE A 29 -4.89 4.40 -16.37
N ASP A 30 -4.01 4.42 -17.35
CA ASP A 30 -4.30 4.90 -18.71
C ASP A 30 -5.35 4.00 -19.38
N SER A 31 -5.41 2.71 -19.03
CA SER A 31 -6.46 1.79 -19.52
C SER A 31 -7.87 2.06 -18.99
N VAL A 32 -8.01 2.82 -17.90
CA VAL A 32 -9.30 3.03 -17.19
C VAL A 32 -9.99 4.35 -17.59
N GLU A 33 -9.36 5.20 -18.41
CA GLU A 33 -9.89 6.49 -18.89
C GLU A 33 -10.51 7.36 -17.77
N LEU A 34 -9.71 7.66 -16.73
CA LEU A 34 -10.19 8.44 -15.60
C LEU A 34 -10.29 9.95 -15.90
N PRO A 35 -11.29 10.68 -15.37
CA PRO A 35 -11.46 12.13 -15.58
C PRO A 35 -10.56 12.97 -14.64
N VAL A 36 -9.36 12.48 -14.34
CA VAL A 36 -8.38 13.10 -13.43
C VAL A 36 -6.98 12.93 -14.02
N SER A 37 -6.03 13.77 -13.59
CA SER A 37 -4.64 13.67 -14.06
C SER A 37 -4.04 12.32 -13.67
N THR A 38 -3.33 11.68 -14.60
CA THR A 38 -2.62 10.41 -14.34
C THR A 38 -1.62 10.58 -13.19
N GLU A 39 -0.97 11.74 -13.07
CA GLU A 39 -0.04 12.05 -11.97
C GLU A 39 -0.74 12.08 -10.61
N ASP A 40 -1.91 12.72 -10.51
CA ASP A 40 -2.69 12.76 -9.25
C ASP A 40 -3.12 11.34 -8.84
N VAL A 41 -3.52 10.51 -9.81
CA VAL A 41 -3.89 9.12 -9.55
C VAL A 41 -2.69 8.29 -9.12
N LEU A 42 -1.55 8.43 -9.80
CA LEU A 42 -0.29 7.75 -9.45
C LEU A 42 0.16 8.13 -8.04
N LEU A 43 0.12 9.41 -7.70
CA LEU A 43 0.47 9.88 -6.36
C LEU A 43 -0.51 9.33 -5.31
N GLY A 44 -1.81 9.36 -5.59
CA GLY A 44 -2.84 8.79 -4.72
C GLY A 44 -2.63 7.29 -4.50
N TYR A 45 -2.37 6.54 -5.57
CA TYR A 45 -2.05 5.10 -5.51
C TYR A 45 -0.80 4.86 -4.65
N PHE A 46 0.28 5.60 -4.90
CA PHE A 46 1.53 5.44 -4.18
C PHE A 46 1.33 5.68 -2.67
N LEU A 47 0.66 6.77 -2.29
CA LEU A 47 0.40 7.10 -0.89
C LEU A 47 -0.49 6.04 -0.22
N GLY A 48 -1.54 5.57 -0.90
CA GLY A 48 -2.40 4.51 -0.39
C GLY A 48 -1.65 3.19 -0.21
N ALA A 49 -0.80 2.83 -1.17
CA ALA A 49 0.01 1.63 -1.11
C ALA A 49 1.06 1.71 0.01
N ALA A 50 1.66 2.88 0.23
CA ALA A 50 2.60 3.12 1.32
C ALA A 50 1.95 3.00 2.70
N ASP A 51 0.77 3.60 2.93
CA ASP A 51 0.02 3.46 4.20
C ASP A 51 -0.38 2.00 4.44
N SER A 52 -0.88 1.32 3.40
CA SER A 52 -1.24 -0.10 3.49
C SER A 52 -0.04 -0.95 3.88
N GLN A 53 1.15 -0.69 3.35
CA GLN A 53 2.34 -1.47 3.71
C GLN A 53 2.85 -1.20 5.11
N LEU A 54 2.78 0.05 5.60
CA LEU A 54 3.08 0.31 7.01
C LEU A 54 2.23 -0.60 7.92
N ARG A 55 0.92 -0.69 7.65
CA ARG A 55 0.01 -1.55 8.42
C ARG A 55 0.39 -3.02 8.29
N ASN A 56 0.71 -3.48 7.08
CA ASN A 56 1.11 -4.87 6.83
C ASN A 56 2.41 -5.23 7.56
N PHE A 57 3.42 -4.38 7.51
CA PHE A 57 4.69 -4.62 8.21
C PHE A 57 4.48 -4.65 9.72
N THR A 58 3.74 -3.71 10.29
CA THR A 58 3.47 -3.72 11.74
C THR A 58 2.64 -4.94 12.14
N MET A 59 1.65 -5.33 11.34
CA MET A 59 0.87 -6.53 11.60
C MET A 59 1.72 -7.80 11.51
N THR A 60 2.59 -7.90 10.51
CA THR A 60 3.42 -9.09 10.29
C THR A 60 4.49 -9.25 11.37
N VAL A 61 5.14 -8.15 11.75
CA VAL A 61 6.27 -8.18 12.70
C VAL A 61 5.80 -8.20 14.15
N TYR A 62 4.74 -7.44 14.47
CA TYR A 62 4.32 -7.20 15.85
C TYR A 62 2.90 -7.66 16.17
N ASN A 63 2.16 -8.21 15.19
CA ASN A 63 0.76 -8.65 15.35
C ASN A 63 -0.15 -7.56 15.94
N ARG A 64 0.05 -6.31 15.50
CA ARG A 64 -0.76 -5.16 15.91
C ARG A 64 -0.89 -4.14 14.77
N VAL A 65 -1.80 -3.19 14.96
CA VAL A 65 -1.89 -2.00 14.10
C VAL A 65 -0.80 -0.99 14.47
N PRO A 66 -0.35 -0.15 13.52
CA PRO A 66 0.62 0.91 13.80
C PRO A 66 0.05 1.91 14.81
N GLU A 67 0.87 2.29 15.76
CA GLU A 67 0.55 3.31 16.76
C GLU A 67 0.57 4.70 16.12
N LYS A 68 -0.10 5.66 16.74
CA LYS A 68 -0.19 7.03 16.23
C LYS A 68 1.19 7.65 15.99
N GLU A 69 2.12 7.46 16.92
CA GLU A 69 3.49 7.99 16.83
C GLU A 69 4.28 7.35 15.66
N GLU A 70 3.99 6.11 15.31
CA GLU A 70 4.60 5.43 14.16
C GLU A 70 4.05 5.96 12.85
N ILE A 71 2.74 6.23 12.79
CA ILE A 71 2.08 6.85 11.64
C ILE A 71 2.65 8.25 11.41
N GLU A 72 2.75 9.07 12.47
CA GLU A 72 3.31 10.42 12.39
C GLU A 72 4.77 10.38 11.91
N TYR A 73 5.58 9.47 12.45
CA TYR A 73 6.96 9.28 12.01
C TYR A 73 7.06 8.83 10.54
N PHE A 74 6.18 7.93 10.09
CA PHE A 74 6.13 7.51 8.70
C PHE A 74 5.76 8.65 7.76
N GLN A 75 4.81 9.51 8.18
CA GLN A 75 4.47 10.71 7.44
C GLN A 75 5.68 11.65 7.31
N GLU A 76 6.51 11.80 8.33
CA GLU A 76 7.76 12.58 8.23
C GLU A 76 8.72 12.00 7.19
N ILE A 77 8.84 10.68 7.11
CA ILE A 77 9.65 10.01 6.06
C ILE A 77 9.11 10.37 4.68
N LEU A 78 7.80 10.20 4.46
CA LEU A 78 7.15 10.51 3.19
C LEU A 78 7.33 11.98 2.81
N VAL A 79 7.07 12.91 3.75
CA VAL A 79 7.22 14.35 3.53
C VAL A 79 8.65 14.72 3.15
N ARG A 80 9.65 14.14 3.83
CA ARG A 80 11.07 14.36 3.52
C ARG A 80 11.42 13.86 2.12
N ARG A 81 10.82 12.74 1.68
CA ARG A 81 11.05 12.13 0.36
C ARG A 81 10.13 12.66 -0.73
N THR A 82 9.16 13.52 -0.41
CA THR A 82 8.21 14.10 -1.37
C THR A 82 8.88 14.65 -2.64
N PRO A 83 10.00 15.41 -2.57
CA PRO A 83 10.64 15.92 -3.79
C PRO A 83 11.09 14.80 -4.74
N GLU A 84 11.64 13.73 -4.19
CA GLU A 84 12.08 12.55 -4.96
C GLU A 84 10.89 11.78 -5.53
N ILE A 85 9.85 11.56 -4.71
CA ILE A 85 8.63 10.87 -5.13
C ILE A 85 7.98 11.61 -6.30
N ILE A 86 7.84 12.93 -6.17
CA ILE A 86 7.26 13.79 -7.22
C ILE A 86 8.14 13.75 -8.47
N ASP A 87 9.46 13.90 -8.34
CA ASP A 87 10.38 13.86 -9.46
C ASP A 87 10.28 12.51 -10.20
N ARG A 88 10.23 11.40 -9.48
CA ARG A 88 10.09 10.06 -10.08
C ARG A 88 8.73 9.85 -10.73
N ILE A 89 7.63 10.28 -10.11
CA ILE A 89 6.29 10.07 -10.67
C ILE A 89 6.05 10.99 -11.88
N ILE A 90 6.51 12.24 -11.83
CA ILE A 90 6.23 13.26 -12.86
C ILE A 90 7.31 13.28 -13.95
N ASN A 91 8.60 13.22 -13.61
CA ASN A 91 9.70 13.48 -14.54
C ASN A 91 10.36 12.25 -15.17
N LEU A 92 10.08 11.02 -14.69
CA LEU A 92 10.38 9.80 -15.48
C LEU A 92 9.53 9.72 -16.77
N THR A 93 8.75 10.77 -17.05
CA THR A 93 7.94 10.94 -18.24
C THR A 93 8.64 11.86 -19.26
N PRO A 94 9.55 11.32 -20.07
CA PRO A 94 9.52 11.62 -21.49
C PRO A 94 9.04 10.38 -22.22
N PHE A 95 7.95 10.58 -22.96
CA PHE A 95 7.40 9.68 -23.97
C PHE A 95 8.51 8.88 -24.67
N TYR A 96 8.54 7.57 -24.46
CA TYR A 96 9.03 6.67 -25.50
C TYR A 96 7.92 6.59 -26.55
N GLU A 97 7.90 7.55 -27.47
CA GLU A 97 7.45 7.27 -28.84
C GLU A 97 8.53 6.39 -29.48
N GLY A 98 8.66 5.16 -29.00
CA GLY A 98 9.55 4.15 -29.55
C GLY A 98 8.69 3.00 -29.99
N GLU A 99 8.39 3.01 -31.28
CA GLU A 99 7.94 1.88 -32.07
C GLU A 99 8.73 0.60 -31.68
N ASP A 100 8.04 -0.53 -31.69
CA ASP A 100 8.62 -1.84 -32.01
C ASP A 100 9.69 -2.43 -31.08
N ASP A 101 9.29 -2.95 -29.91
CA ASP A 101 10.05 -4.02 -29.22
C ASP A 101 9.13 -5.07 -28.57
N LEU A 102 7.94 -5.29 -29.16
CA LEU A 102 7.09 -6.44 -28.87
C LEU A 102 7.40 -7.66 -29.78
N GLU A 103 8.43 -7.58 -30.63
CA GLU A 103 8.91 -8.69 -31.47
C GLU A 103 10.12 -9.39 -30.84
N ALA A 104 9.99 -10.02 -29.67
CA ALA A 104 11.01 -10.96 -29.17
C ALA A 104 10.53 -11.96 -28.10
N LEU A 105 9.22 -12.20 -27.97
CA LEU A 105 8.74 -13.46 -27.42
C LEU A 105 8.26 -14.32 -28.59
N ASP A 106 9.18 -14.55 -29.53
CA ASP A 106 9.08 -15.70 -30.42
C ASP A 106 9.10 -16.93 -29.52
N GLU A 107 8.01 -17.67 -29.63
CA GLU A 107 7.73 -18.90 -28.94
C GLU A 107 8.82 -19.90 -29.36
N GLY A 108 9.91 -19.92 -28.59
CA GLY A 108 10.76 -21.08 -28.49
C GLY A 108 9.95 -22.19 -27.85
N GLU A 109 9.04 -22.79 -28.62
CA GLU A 109 8.58 -24.15 -28.42
C GLU A 109 9.83 -25.04 -28.49
N GLU A 110 10.58 -25.12 -27.39
CA GLU A 110 11.38 -26.30 -27.13
C GLU A 110 10.38 -27.45 -27.05
N GLU A 111 10.22 -28.18 -28.16
CA GLU A 111 9.69 -29.52 -28.16
C GLU A 111 10.47 -30.32 -27.11
N ILE A 112 9.94 -30.36 -25.89
CA ILE A 112 10.36 -31.30 -24.87
C ILE A 112 9.97 -32.66 -25.43
N SER A 113 10.91 -33.33 -26.08
CA SER A 113 10.73 -34.69 -26.56
C SER A 113 10.24 -35.54 -25.39
N GLU A 114 9.09 -36.20 -25.56
CA GLU A 114 8.38 -37.02 -24.56
C GLU A 114 9.16 -38.28 -24.09
N GLY A 115 10.49 -38.28 -24.15
CA GLY A 115 11.35 -39.44 -23.98
C GLY A 115 12.10 -39.58 -22.65
N GLU A 116 12.14 -38.58 -21.77
CA GLU A 116 13.01 -38.60 -20.58
C GLU A 116 12.33 -38.26 -19.23
N LEU A 117 11.02 -38.50 -19.09
CA LEU A 117 10.32 -38.44 -17.80
C LEU A 117 10.02 -39.83 -17.22
N GLN A 118 11.02 -40.72 -17.23
CA GLN A 118 10.99 -41.97 -16.48
C GLN A 118 12.33 -42.20 -15.77
N GLU A 119 12.58 -41.46 -14.67
CA GLU A 119 13.32 -41.92 -13.49
C GLU A 119 13.53 -40.75 -12.53
N ILE A 120 12.47 -40.33 -11.84
CA ILE A 120 12.64 -39.74 -10.51
C ILE A 120 11.80 -40.57 -9.56
N LEU A 121 12.55 -41.45 -8.89
CA LEU A 121 12.24 -42.27 -7.73
C LEU A 121 10.90 -41.96 -7.05
N LEU A 122 10.03 -42.98 -7.07
CA LEU A 122 9.14 -43.25 -5.96
C LEU A 122 9.98 -43.46 -4.70
N ASP A 123 10.01 -42.47 -3.82
CA ASP A 123 10.17 -42.75 -2.39
C ASP A 123 8.77 -42.89 -1.79
N GLU A 124 8.53 -44.05 -1.19
CA GLU A 124 7.30 -44.43 -0.51
C GLU A 124 6.95 -43.40 0.58
N PRO A 125 5.69 -42.97 0.72
CA PRO A 125 5.29 -42.20 1.88
C PRO A 125 5.30 -43.13 3.10
N GLU A 126 6.23 -42.90 4.03
CA GLU A 126 6.22 -43.51 5.36
C GLU A 126 4.85 -43.24 6.03
N GLU A 127 4.21 -44.31 6.49
CA GLU A 127 3.01 -44.26 7.31
C GLU A 127 3.33 -43.55 8.63
N ILE A 128 2.91 -42.29 8.76
CA ILE A 128 2.90 -41.58 10.04
C ILE A 128 1.65 -42.06 10.78
N GLU A 129 1.83 -42.95 11.75
CA GLU A 129 0.79 -43.29 12.73
C GLU A 129 0.38 -42.02 13.50
N PRO A 130 -0.91 -41.68 13.59
CA PRO A 130 -1.35 -40.58 14.42
C PRO A 130 -1.25 -40.99 15.89
N GLU A 131 -0.22 -40.52 16.60
CA GLU A 131 -0.23 -40.49 18.06
C GLU A 131 -1.39 -39.58 18.51
N THR A 132 -2.44 -40.23 18.98
CA THR A 132 -3.54 -39.61 19.71
C THR A 132 -3.07 -39.27 21.11
N ASP A 133 -2.71 -38.01 21.34
CA ASP A 133 -2.66 -37.46 22.69
C ASP A 133 -4.00 -36.79 23.02
N ASP A 134 -4.52 -37.19 24.18
CA ASP A 134 -5.86 -36.95 24.71
C ASP A 134 -6.32 -35.47 24.67
N PRO A 135 -7.64 -35.22 24.56
CA PRO A 135 -8.18 -33.88 24.74
C PRO A 135 -7.99 -33.43 26.19
N ILE A 136 -7.17 -32.40 26.41
CA ILE A 136 -7.18 -31.63 27.65
C ILE A 136 -8.54 -30.93 27.73
N VAL A 137 -9.43 -31.51 28.53
CA VAL A 137 -10.65 -30.87 29.02
C VAL A 137 -10.21 -29.76 29.97
N SER A 138 -9.98 -28.56 29.45
CA SER A 138 -9.95 -27.36 30.28
C SER A 138 -11.37 -26.85 30.42
N GLU A 139 -11.93 -27.04 31.61
CA GLU A 139 -13.16 -26.43 32.07
C GLU A 139 -13.09 -24.91 31.87
N ILE A 140 -13.83 -24.40 30.89
CA ILE A 140 -14.07 -22.96 30.76
C ILE A 140 -15.14 -22.61 31.79
N GLU A 141 -14.71 -22.13 32.96
CA GLU A 141 -15.57 -21.43 33.89
C GLU A 141 -16.09 -20.15 33.21
N LEU A 142 -17.34 -20.21 32.73
CA LEU A 142 -18.08 -19.05 32.26
C LEU A 142 -18.35 -18.13 33.45
N SER A 143 -17.55 -17.07 33.59
CA SER A 143 -17.89 -15.92 34.42
C SER A 143 -19.15 -15.23 33.88
N PRO A 144 -20.09 -14.79 34.74
CA PRO A 144 -21.38 -14.28 34.31
C PRO A 144 -21.27 -12.98 33.53
N VAL A 145 -21.96 -12.96 32.39
CA VAL A 145 -22.27 -11.78 31.58
C VAL A 145 -22.87 -10.71 32.49
N ALA A 146 -22.17 -9.59 32.64
CA ALA A 146 -22.72 -8.39 33.21
C ALA A 146 -23.81 -7.86 32.25
N THR A 147 -25.05 -8.00 32.66
CA THR A 147 -26.21 -7.30 32.09
C THR A 147 -25.95 -5.81 32.22
N ILE A 148 -25.66 -5.13 31.10
CA ILE A 148 -25.72 -3.66 31.06
C ILE A 148 -27.19 -3.31 30.83
N ASP A 149 -27.85 -3.07 31.96
CA ASP A 149 -29.13 -2.39 32.05
C ASP A 149 -28.92 -0.88 31.87
N GLY A 150 -29.80 -0.25 31.09
CA GLY A 150 -30.01 1.20 31.10
C GLY A 150 -29.07 2.08 30.26
N SER A 151 -29.55 2.57 29.13
CA SER A 151 -30.10 3.94 29.07
C SER A 151 -30.43 4.34 27.63
N GLU A 152 -31.68 4.75 27.44
CA GLU A 152 -32.15 5.48 26.27
C GLU A 152 -31.41 6.84 26.21
N GLY A 153 -30.35 6.89 25.40
CA GLY A 153 -29.55 8.08 25.14
C GLY A 153 -29.85 8.65 23.76
N SER A 154 -30.81 9.58 23.73
CA SER A 154 -31.09 10.60 22.70
C SER A 154 -30.12 10.67 21.51
N ALA A 155 -30.65 10.41 20.31
CA ALA A 155 -30.01 10.72 19.04
C ALA A 155 -30.05 12.25 18.79
N GLU A 156 -29.15 12.99 19.43
CA GLU A 156 -28.82 14.35 18.99
C GLU A 156 -27.73 14.29 17.92
N SER A 157 -28.17 14.50 16.69
CA SER A 157 -27.33 14.74 15.52
C SER A 157 -26.33 15.86 15.81
N MET A 158 -25.05 15.53 15.94
CA MET A 158 -23.98 16.51 15.93
C MET A 158 -23.94 17.18 14.55
N LYS A 159 -24.60 18.33 14.43
CA LYS A 159 -24.46 19.23 13.28
C LYS A 159 -23.04 19.79 13.26
N PHE A 160 -22.17 19.18 12.45
CA PHE A 160 -20.88 19.74 12.07
C PHE A 160 -21.12 21.08 11.35
N SER A 161 -20.81 22.21 12.01
CA SER A 161 -20.81 23.53 11.37
C SER A 161 -19.38 23.87 10.95
N PHE A 162 -19.10 23.86 9.65
CA PHE A 162 -17.84 24.32 9.10
C PHE A 162 -17.88 25.86 9.00
N LYS A 163 -17.26 26.56 9.97
CA LYS A 163 -17.05 28.01 9.85
C LYS A 163 -15.78 28.26 9.04
N SER A 164 -15.93 28.35 7.72
CA SER A 164 -14.84 28.81 6.83
C SER A 164 -14.58 30.30 7.08
N ARG A 165 -13.52 30.64 7.82
CA ARG A 165 -12.94 31.99 7.79
C ARG A 165 -12.09 32.13 6.52
N THR A 166 -12.72 32.39 5.38
CA THR A 166 -12.01 32.87 4.19
C THR A 166 -11.67 34.35 4.37
N VAL A 167 -10.45 34.63 4.83
CA VAL A 167 -9.85 35.96 4.70
C VAL A 167 -9.48 36.14 3.24
N LYS A 168 -10.31 36.88 2.48
CA LYS A 168 -10.03 37.25 1.10
C LYS A 168 -8.82 38.20 1.07
N LYS A 169 -7.62 37.65 0.92
CA LYS A 169 -6.47 38.45 0.46
C LYS A 169 -6.55 38.54 -1.08
N PRO A 170 -6.35 39.72 -1.68
CA PRO A 170 -6.27 39.84 -3.13
C PRO A 170 -5.05 39.05 -3.65
N VAL A 171 -5.27 38.27 -4.72
CA VAL A 171 -4.30 37.36 -5.36
C VAL A 171 -2.97 38.05 -5.74
N ALA A 172 -2.99 39.37 -5.93
CA ALA A 172 -1.80 40.16 -6.25
C ALA A 172 -0.69 40.10 -5.18
N ALA A 173 -1.01 39.80 -3.91
CA ALA A 173 -0.02 39.72 -2.83
C ALA A 173 0.70 38.36 -2.75
N VAL A 174 0.19 37.31 -3.42
CA VAL A 174 0.79 35.97 -3.38
C VAL A 174 1.87 35.79 -4.45
N LEU A 175 1.83 36.57 -5.53
CA LEU A 175 2.72 36.42 -6.69
C LEU A 175 3.89 37.43 -6.72
N GLY A 176 4.10 38.24 -5.68
CA GLY A 176 5.25 39.15 -5.60
C GLY A 176 5.31 40.25 -6.68
N ILE A 177 4.19 40.51 -7.38
CA ILE A 177 4.14 41.52 -8.45
C ILE A 177 3.94 42.91 -7.81
N PRO A 178 4.82 43.88 -8.05
CA PRO A 178 4.65 45.23 -7.51
C PRO A 178 3.45 45.93 -8.17
N VAL A 179 2.45 46.27 -7.36
CA VAL A 179 1.31 47.09 -7.80
C VAL A 179 1.78 48.55 -7.89
N LYS A 180 1.82 49.11 -9.10
CA LYS A 180 2.06 50.56 -9.29
C LYS A 180 0.91 51.34 -8.66
N LYS A 181 1.25 52.29 -7.78
CA LYS A 181 0.32 53.31 -7.25
C LYS A 181 -0.11 54.27 -8.35
#